data_AF-A0A2Z3GEZ0-F1
#
_entry.id   AF-A0A2Z3GEZ0-F1
#
_cell.length_a   1.000
_cell.length_b   1.000
_cell.length_c   1.000
_cell.angle_alpha   90.00
_cell.angle_beta   90.00
_cell.angle_gamma   90.00
#
_symmetry.space_group_name_H-M   'P 1'
#
loop_
_entity.id
_entity.type
_entity.pdbx_description
1 polymer ?
#
loop_
_entity_poly.entity_id
_entity_poly.type
_entity_poly.pdbx_seq_one_letter_code
_entity_poly.pdbx_strand_id
1 'polypeptide(L)'
;MERFTSKIDKTPGYGPQGECWLWTAAKGPKGYGHFGVGGQRKNGGRMVYAHRFAYELANGQIPEGLLVRHSCHNPSCVNPAHLSVGTHTDNMQDMTAAGRHMHQQVTHCPQGHAYDEINTIITEKGRYCRACRNKNTLDHYYRVRRAKELKPPKPPLTHCKRGHEYTPENTYTQPSTGHKHCNICRRERANQRTQNKCELPQE
;
A
#
# COMPACT_ATOMS: atom_id res chain seq x y z
N MET A 1 -40.74 6.42 25.29
CA MET A 1 -40.10 5.08 25.29
C MET A 1 -40.91 4.06 24.50
N GLU A 2 -42.22 3.92 24.76
CA GLU A 2 -43.13 2.95 24.09
C GLU A 2 -43.09 2.94 22.56
N ARG A 3 -42.97 4.12 21.92
CA ARG A 3 -42.93 4.20 20.45
C ARG A 3 -41.70 3.51 19.83
N PHE A 4 -40.61 3.39 20.59
CA PHE A 4 -39.42 2.69 20.13
C PHE A 4 -39.55 1.19 20.41
N THR A 5 -39.86 0.82 21.65
CA THR A 5 -39.92 -0.59 22.08
C THR A 5 -41.00 -1.38 21.36
N SER A 6 -42.12 -0.76 20.97
CA SER A 6 -43.17 -1.38 20.14
C SER A 6 -42.73 -1.79 18.72
N LYS A 7 -41.54 -1.36 18.28
CA LYS A 7 -40.97 -1.69 16.96
C LYS A 7 -39.78 -2.64 17.06
N ILE A 8 -39.66 -3.34 18.18
CA ILE A 8 -38.61 -4.31 18.43
C ILE A 8 -39.22 -5.71 18.50
N ASP A 9 -38.80 -6.58 17.60
CA ASP A 9 -39.07 -8.02 17.68
C ASP A 9 -37.91 -8.69 18.44
N LYS A 10 -38.23 -9.34 19.57
CA LYS A 10 -37.28 -10.05 20.43
C LYS A 10 -37.40 -11.57 20.33
N THR A 11 -38.16 -12.07 19.34
CA THR A 11 -38.33 -13.50 19.11
C THR A 11 -36.96 -14.13 18.86
N PRO A 12 -36.58 -15.21 19.57
CA PRO A 12 -35.33 -15.91 19.32
C PRO A 12 -35.24 -16.42 17.87
N GLY A 13 -34.01 -16.57 17.38
CA GLY A 13 -33.72 -17.09 16.03
C GLY A 13 -33.20 -16.06 15.03
N TYR A 14 -33.08 -14.79 15.43
CA TYR A 14 -32.48 -13.75 14.57
C TYR A 14 -30.99 -13.53 14.83
N GLY A 15 -30.24 -13.32 13.74
CA GLY A 15 -28.79 -13.10 13.78
C GLY A 15 -27.98 -14.38 14.00
N PRO A 16 -26.64 -14.29 14.09
CA PRO A 16 -25.77 -15.47 14.05
C PRO A 16 -25.98 -16.44 15.22
N GLN A 17 -26.34 -15.92 16.40
CA GLN A 17 -26.61 -16.71 17.61
C GLN A 17 -28.10 -16.80 17.96
N GLY A 18 -28.98 -16.21 17.17
CA GLY A 18 -30.43 -16.18 17.46
C GLY A 18 -30.85 -15.16 18.54
N GLU A 19 -29.94 -14.31 19.03
CA GLU A 19 -30.16 -13.38 20.15
C GLU A 19 -30.40 -11.91 19.71
N CYS A 20 -30.53 -11.66 18.41
CA CYS A 20 -30.76 -10.29 17.92
C CYS A 20 -32.17 -9.81 18.24
N TRP A 21 -32.28 -8.54 18.64
CA TRP A 21 -33.55 -7.83 18.71
C TRP A 21 -33.72 -7.03 17.42
N LEU A 22 -34.68 -7.40 16.57
CA LEU A 22 -34.84 -6.80 15.25
C LEU A 22 -35.67 -5.53 15.29
N TRP A 23 -35.18 -4.51 14.59
CA TRP A 23 -35.98 -3.34 14.23
C TRP A 23 -36.98 -3.68 13.11
N THR A 24 -38.27 -3.54 13.40
CA THR A 24 -39.36 -3.90 12.47
C THR A 24 -39.94 -2.72 11.70
N ALA A 25 -39.51 -1.49 11.99
CA ALA A 25 -39.97 -0.29 11.28
C ALA A 25 -39.05 0.09 10.11
N ALA A 26 -39.01 1.38 9.75
CA ALA A 26 -38.27 1.89 8.60
C ALA A 26 -36.78 1.49 8.65
N LYS A 27 -36.27 1.01 7.51
CA LYS A 27 -34.86 0.63 7.30
C LYS A 27 -34.32 1.32 6.06
N GLY A 28 -33.04 1.66 6.06
CA GLY A 28 -32.34 2.14 4.87
C GLY A 28 -31.93 1.01 3.92
N PRO A 29 -31.38 1.32 2.74
CA PRO A 29 -30.95 0.32 1.75
C PRO A 29 -29.92 -0.67 2.27
N LYS A 30 -29.05 -0.25 3.21
CA LYS A 30 -28.04 -1.09 3.86
C LYS A 30 -28.58 -1.87 5.07
N GLY A 31 -29.90 -1.89 5.29
CA GLY A 31 -30.56 -2.62 6.37
C GLY A 31 -30.61 -1.91 7.74
N TYR A 32 -29.88 -0.80 7.91
CA TYR A 32 -29.91 -0.05 9.17
C TYR A 32 -31.29 0.52 9.47
N GLY A 33 -31.78 0.26 10.68
CA GLY A 33 -33.04 0.81 11.18
C GLY A 33 -32.97 2.32 11.38
N HIS A 34 -34.08 3.00 11.09
CA HIS A 34 -34.27 4.43 11.31
C HIS A 34 -35.44 4.67 12.27
N PHE A 35 -35.24 5.60 13.20
CA PHE A 35 -36.23 6.00 14.19
C PHE A 35 -36.39 7.52 14.23
N GLY A 36 -37.62 8.01 14.19
CA GLY A 36 -37.90 9.43 14.40
C GLY A 36 -37.85 9.77 15.90
N VAL A 37 -37.30 10.92 16.26
CA VAL A 37 -37.29 11.46 17.63
C VAL A 37 -37.83 12.89 17.58
N GLY A 38 -38.66 13.30 18.55
CA GLY A 38 -39.20 14.67 18.62
C GLY A 38 -40.43 14.96 17.74
N GLY A 39 -41.21 13.94 17.35
CA GLY A 39 -42.45 14.13 16.59
C GLY A 39 -42.25 14.23 15.06
N GLN A 40 -43.15 14.94 14.38
CA GLN A 40 -43.06 15.16 12.92
C GLN A 40 -41.90 16.11 12.58
N ARG A 41 -41.28 15.95 11.39
CA ARG A 41 -40.18 16.82 10.94
C ARG A 41 -40.52 18.32 11.01
N LYS A 42 -41.75 18.68 10.65
CA LYS A 42 -42.26 20.07 10.71
C LYS A 42 -42.26 20.66 12.13
N ASN A 43 -42.20 19.82 13.16
CA ASN A 43 -42.22 20.21 14.57
C ASN A 43 -40.84 19.99 15.24
N GLY A 44 -39.74 20.01 14.48
CA GLY A 44 -38.39 19.78 15.01
C GLY A 44 -38.00 18.31 15.19
N GLY A 45 -38.82 17.38 14.69
CA GLY A 45 -38.50 15.96 14.72
C GLY A 45 -37.30 15.61 13.82
N ARG A 46 -36.38 14.78 14.31
CA ARG A 46 -35.22 14.29 13.55
C ARG A 46 -35.26 12.78 13.35
N MET A 47 -34.64 12.31 12.27
CA MET A 47 -34.42 10.87 12.05
C MET A 47 -33.05 10.48 12.59
N VAL A 48 -32.98 9.43 13.38
CA VAL A 48 -31.74 8.85 13.91
C VAL A 48 -31.66 7.37 13.54
N TYR A 49 -30.48 6.78 13.63
CA TYR A 49 -30.34 5.34 13.53
C TYR A 49 -30.92 4.64 14.76
N ALA A 50 -31.74 3.61 14.54
CA ALA A 50 -32.42 2.89 15.61
C ALA A 50 -31.43 2.22 16.59
N HIS A 51 -30.33 1.66 16.09
CA HIS A 51 -29.30 1.07 16.94
C HIS A 51 -28.56 2.11 17.79
N ARG A 52 -28.31 3.32 17.26
CA ARG A 52 -27.72 4.41 18.06
C ARG A 52 -28.67 4.85 19.18
N PHE A 53 -29.95 4.99 18.86
CA PHE A 53 -30.97 5.30 19.86
C PHE A 53 -31.07 4.20 20.92
N ALA A 54 -31.05 2.93 20.54
CA ALA A 54 -31.03 1.81 21.49
C ALA A 54 -29.80 1.82 22.40
N TYR A 55 -28.63 2.12 21.85
CA TYR A 55 -27.41 2.28 22.64
C TYR A 55 -27.55 3.44 23.63
N GLU A 56 -28.02 4.61 23.17
CA GLU A 56 -28.17 5.80 24.02
C GLU A 56 -29.15 5.59 25.17
N LEU A 57 -30.22 4.83 24.94
CA LEU A 57 -31.19 4.48 25.96
C LEU A 57 -30.64 3.54 27.04
N ALA A 58 -29.72 2.65 26.67
CA ALA A 58 -29.18 1.65 27.58
C ALA A 58 -27.90 2.11 28.29
N ASN A 59 -27.05 2.88 27.61
CA ASN A 59 -25.70 3.22 28.04
C ASN A 59 -25.45 4.74 28.18
N GLY A 60 -26.41 5.58 27.76
CA GLY A 60 -26.24 7.03 27.74
C GLY A 60 -25.60 7.57 26.46
N GLN A 61 -25.24 8.85 26.47
CA GLN A 61 -24.80 9.57 25.28
C GLN A 61 -23.61 8.90 24.59
N ILE A 62 -23.67 8.76 23.26
CA ILE A 62 -22.53 8.31 22.46
C ILE A 62 -21.46 9.42 22.48
N PRO A 63 -20.23 9.14 22.95
CA PRO A 63 -19.18 10.14 22.95
C PRO A 63 -18.90 10.71 21.55
N GLU A 64 -18.49 11.97 21.50
CA GLU A 64 -18.19 12.65 20.23
C GLU A 64 -17.11 11.89 19.44
N GLY A 65 -17.28 11.81 18.12
CA GLY A 65 -16.36 11.12 17.23
C GLY A 65 -16.47 9.58 17.23
N LEU A 66 -17.28 8.98 18.13
CA LEU A 66 -17.45 7.52 18.17
C LEU A 66 -18.65 7.02 17.35
N LEU A 67 -18.50 5.80 16.86
CA LEU A 67 -19.48 5.03 16.11
C LEU A 67 -20.04 3.92 16.99
N VAL A 68 -21.31 3.55 16.78
CA VAL A 68 -21.88 2.33 17.37
C VAL A 68 -21.66 1.18 16.40
N ARG A 69 -21.10 0.08 16.91
CA ARG A 69 -20.69 -1.11 16.17
C ARG A 69 -21.53 -2.30 16.60
N HIS A 70 -21.76 -3.23 15.66
CA HIS A 70 -22.51 -4.46 15.89
C HIS A 70 -21.57 -5.66 15.97
N SER A 71 -21.47 -6.33 17.12
CA SER A 71 -20.76 -7.60 17.23
C SER A 71 -21.46 -8.73 16.43
N CYS A 72 -22.80 -8.66 16.35
CA CYS A 72 -23.63 -9.61 15.62
C CYS A 72 -23.66 -9.42 14.10
N HIS A 73 -23.02 -8.38 13.55
CA HIS A 73 -22.99 -8.07 12.12
C HIS A 73 -24.37 -7.92 11.43
N ASN A 74 -25.43 -7.66 12.21
CA ASN A 74 -26.79 -7.47 11.73
C ASN A 74 -27.21 -5.98 11.83
N PRO A 75 -27.25 -5.22 10.71
CA PRO A 75 -27.54 -3.78 10.72
C PRO A 75 -28.89 -3.39 11.34
N SER A 76 -29.86 -4.30 11.31
CA SER A 76 -31.21 -4.13 11.87
C SER A 76 -31.30 -4.47 13.36
N CYS A 77 -30.24 -5.02 13.97
CA CYS A 77 -30.23 -5.35 15.39
C CYS A 77 -30.17 -4.09 16.27
N VAL A 78 -31.01 -4.06 17.31
CA VAL A 78 -31.08 -3.00 18.32
C VAL A 78 -30.89 -3.53 19.75
N ASN A 79 -30.42 -4.78 19.92
CA ASN A 79 -30.09 -5.35 21.22
C ASN A 79 -28.85 -4.64 21.81
N PRO A 80 -28.96 -3.91 22.94
CA PRO A 80 -27.81 -3.22 23.53
C PRO A 80 -26.62 -4.12 23.85
N ALA A 81 -26.84 -5.41 24.15
CA ALA A 81 -25.77 -6.38 24.38
C ALA A 81 -24.90 -6.66 23.14
N HIS A 82 -25.42 -6.37 21.94
CA HIS A 82 -24.70 -6.49 20.67
C HIS A 82 -24.11 -5.18 20.17
N LEU A 83 -24.24 -4.09 20.95
CA LEU A 83 -23.84 -2.75 20.56
C LEU A 83 -22.68 -2.25 21.43
N SER A 84 -21.62 -1.80 20.80
CA SER A 84 -20.49 -1.16 21.47
C SER A 84 -20.10 0.13 20.76
N VAL A 85 -19.50 1.07 21.48
CA VAL A 85 -18.88 2.24 20.85
C VAL A 85 -17.45 1.91 20.40
N GLY A 86 -16.99 2.59 19.37
CA GLY A 86 -15.62 2.51 18.92
C GLY A 86 -15.29 3.58 17.90
N THR A 87 -14.02 3.66 17.58
CA THR A 87 -13.49 4.55 16.55
C THR A 87 -13.79 4.01 15.15
N HIS A 88 -13.58 4.85 14.14
CA HIS A 88 -13.58 4.39 12.75
C HIS A 88 -12.53 3.29 12.50
N THR A 89 -11.37 3.38 13.17
CA THR A 89 -10.31 2.37 13.10
C THR A 89 -10.80 1.02 13.60
N ASP A 90 -11.50 0.98 14.73
CA ASP A 90 -12.03 -0.27 15.28
C ASP A 90 -13.06 -0.90 14.32
N ASN A 91 -13.93 -0.09 13.71
CA ASN A 91 -14.88 -0.58 12.70
C ASN A 91 -14.17 -1.14 11.44
N MET A 92 -13.04 -0.57 11.03
CA MET A 92 -12.22 -1.09 9.93
C MET A 92 -11.51 -2.41 10.30
N GLN A 93 -11.09 -2.54 11.56
CA GLN A 93 -10.53 -3.79 12.07
C GLN A 93 -11.60 -4.88 12.10
N ASP A 94 -12.81 -4.60 12.60
CA ASP A 94 -13.94 -5.54 12.59
C ASP A 94 -14.27 -6.02 11.17
N MET A 95 -14.27 -5.10 10.19
CA MET A 95 -14.48 -5.44 8.78
C MET A 95 -13.40 -6.38 8.23
N THR A 96 -12.14 -6.12 8.60
CA THR A 96 -10.98 -6.92 8.16
C THR A 96 -10.99 -8.30 8.81
N ALA A 97 -11.29 -8.38 10.11
CA ALA A 97 -11.42 -9.64 10.84
C ALA A 97 -12.57 -10.50 10.28
N ALA A 98 -13.67 -9.87 9.88
CA ALA A 98 -14.80 -10.53 9.24
C ALA A 98 -14.57 -10.94 7.78
N GLY A 99 -13.38 -10.72 7.21
CA GLY A 99 -13.09 -11.06 5.81
C GLY A 99 -13.81 -10.18 4.78
N ARG A 100 -14.42 -9.07 5.21
CA ARG A 100 -15.27 -8.20 4.37
C ARG A 100 -14.49 -7.08 3.71
N HIS A 101 -13.19 -6.93 3.99
CA HIS A 101 -12.39 -5.91 3.36
C HIS A 101 -12.23 -6.20 1.86
N MET A 102 -12.42 -5.19 1.00
CA MET A 102 -12.42 -5.36 -0.46
C MET A 102 -11.18 -6.13 -0.96
N HIS A 103 -10.00 -5.82 -0.44
CA HIS A 103 -8.78 -6.52 -0.84
C HIS A 103 -8.79 -8.00 -0.46
N GLN A 104 -9.41 -8.40 0.65
CA GLN A 104 -9.55 -9.81 1.03
C GLN A 104 -10.49 -10.57 0.08
N GLN A 105 -11.48 -9.88 -0.49
CA GLN A 105 -12.42 -10.48 -1.46
C GLN A 105 -11.80 -10.67 -2.86
N VAL A 106 -10.71 -9.96 -3.18
CA VAL A 106 -9.98 -10.16 -4.43
C VAL A 106 -9.15 -11.44 -4.34
N THR A 107 -9.63 -12.49 -5.01
CA THR A 107 -9.05 -13.85 -4.97
C THR A 107 -7.96 -14.10 -6.00
N HIS A 108 -7.84 -13.24 -7.03
CA HIS A 108 -6.85 -13.38 -8.09
C HIS A 108 -6.18 -12.03 -8.38
N CYS A 109 -4.91 -12.06 -8.79
CA CYS A 109 -4.22 -10.88 -9.24
C CYS A 109 -4.71 -10.45 -10.65
N PRO A 110 -4.34 -9.26 -11.14
CA PRO A 110 -4.75 -8.79 -12.48
C PRO A 110 -4.30 -9.68 -13.65
N GLN A 111 -3.35 -10.60 -13.42
CA GLN A 111 -2.90 -11.58 -14.41
C GLN A 111 -3.58 -12.95 -14.25
N GLY A 112 -4.56 -13.07 -13.34
CA GLY A 112 -5.34 -14.29 -13.14
C GLY A 112 -4.69 -15.34 -12.22
N HIS A 113 -3.58 -15.03 -11.54
CA HIS A 113 -3.01 -15.96 -10.55
C HIS A 113 -3.75 -15.87 -9.21
N ALA A 114 -4.06 -17.00 -8.60
CA ALA A 114 -4.73 -17.06 -7.30
C ALA A 114 -3.91 -16.39 -6.20
N TYR A 115 -4.58 -15.74 -5.26
CA TYR A 115 -4.01 -15.32 -3.97
C TYR A 115 -4.20 -16.45 -2.94
N ASP A 116 -3.40 -17.50 -3.09
CA ASP A 116 -3.29 -18.62 -2.16
C ASP A 116 -2.03 -18.48 -1.28
N GLU A 117 -1.76 -19.45 -0.41
CA GLU A 117 -0.60 -19.44 0.50
C GLU A 117 0.76 -19.41 -0.22
N ILE A 118 0.81 -19.92 -1.46
CA ILE A 118 2.03 -20.04 -2.26
C ILE A 118 2.25 -18.77 -3.08
N ASN A 119 1.20 -18.24 -3.69
CA ASN A 119 1.23 -17.13 -4.62
C ASN A 119 1.05 -15.76 -3.95
N THR A 120 0.62 -15.71 -2.69
CA THR A 120 0.44 -14.46 -1.95
C THR A 120 1.70 -14.06 -1.20
N ILE A 121 2.16 -12.83 -1.43
CA ILE A 121 3.22 -12.19 -0.64
C ILE A 121 2.62 -10.96 0.00
N ILE A 122 2.58 -10.91 1.33
CA ILE A 122 2.16 -9.73 2.09
C ILE A 122 3.39 -9.02 2.63
N THR A 123 3.47 -7.71 2.41
CA THR A 123 4.53 -6.83 2.91
C THR A 123 3.90 -5.56 3.49
N GLU A 124 4.68 -4.70 4.14
CA GLU A 124 4.26 -3.37 4.59
C GLU A 124 3.68 -2.52 3.44
N LYS A 125 4.18 -2.70 2.21
CA LYS A 125 3.73 -1.95 1.02
C LYS A 125 2.47 -2.55 0.38
N GLY A 126 1.95 -3.65 0.92
CA GLY A 126 0.74 -4.31 0.45
C GLY A 126 0.97 -5.75 -0.02
N ARG A 127 -0.03 -6.25 -0.76
CA ARG A 127 -0.13 -7.64 -1.24
C ARG A 127 0.35 -7.76 -2.69
N TYR A 128 1.26 -8.69 -2.94
CA TYR A 128 1.85 -8.97 -4.24
C TYR A 128 1.62 -10.42 -4.66
N CYS A 129 1.55 -10.65 -5.97
CA CYS A 129 1.52 -11.98 -6.55
C CYS A 129 2.95 -12.47 -6.83
N ARG A 130 3.32 -13.62 -6.26
CA ARG A 130 4.65 -14.25 -6.42
C ARG A 130 4.97 -14.57 -7.88
N ALA A 131 4.03 -15.16 -8.61
CA ALA A 131 4.21 -15.50 -10.03
C ALA A 131 4.50 -14.25 -10.88
N CYS A 132 3.73 -13.18 -10.71
CA CYS A 132 3.96 -11.91 -11.41
C CYS A 132 5.32 -11.30 -11.07
N ARG A 133 5.70 -11.33 -9.78
CA ARG A 133 7.00 -10.80 -9.35
C ARG A 133 8.15 -11.58 -9.99
N ASN A 134 8.10 -12.91 -9.98
CA ASN A 134 9.12 -13.78 -10.56
C ASN A 134 9.25 -13.54 -12.08
N LYS A 135 8.13 -13.46 -12.80
CA LYS A 135 8.11 -13.15 -14.23
C LYS A 135 8.78 -11.81 -14.52
N ASN A 136 8.41 -10.75 -13.80
CA ASN A 136 9.01 -9.43 -13.98
C ASN A 136 10.53 -9.43 -13.72
N THR A 137 10.99 -10.18 -12.71
CA THR A 137 12.42 -10.36 -12.44
C THR A 137 13.13 -11.08 -13.59
N LEU A 138 12.52 -12.14 -14.12
CA LEU A 138 13.06 -12.92 -15.24
C LEU A 138 13.12 -12.09 -16.54
N ASP A 139 12.03 -11.38 -16.86
CA ASP A 139 11.94 -10.49 -18.02
C ASP A 139 12.99 -9.37 -17.94
N HIS A 140 13.18 -8.80 -16.75
CA HIS A 140 14.24 -7.81 -16.52
C HIS A 140 15.64 -8.40 -16.77
N TYR A 141 15.91 -9.60 -16.25
CA TYR A 141 17.20 -10.29 -16.44
C TYR A 141 17.52 -10.48 -17.93
N TYR A 142 16.59 -11.06 -18.69
CA TYR A 142 16.80 -11.30 -20.12
C TYR A 142 16.90 -10.00 -20.93
N ARG A 143 16.13 -8.96 -20.58
CA ARG A 143 16.23 -7.63 -21.21
C ARG A 143 17.62 -7.02 -21.03
N VAL A 144 18.16 -7.05 -19.80
CA VAL A 144 19.51 -6.52 -19.50
C VAL A 144 20.59 -7.34 -20.19
N ARG A 145 20.45 -8.68 -20.20
CA ARG A 145 21.42 -9.57 -20.87
C ARG A 145 21.47 -9.31 -22.38
N ARG A 146 20.32 -9.28 -23.04
CA ARG A 146 20.20 -8.96 -24.48
C ARG A 146 20.79 -7.59 -24.80
N ALA A 147 20.56 -6.59 -23.96
CA ALA A 147 21.14 -5.26 -24.12
C ALA A 147 22.67 -5.22 -23.95
N LYS A 148 23.28 -6.20 -23.27
CA LYS A 148 24.75 -6.36 -23.23
C LYS A 148 25.25 -7.08 -24.48
N GLU A 149 24.57 -8.12 -24.92
CA GLU A 149 24.92 -8.91 -26.12
C GLU A 149 24.86 -8.07 -27.41
N LEU A 150 23.87 -7.17 -27.53
CA LEU A 150 23.69 -6.30 -28.71
C LEU A 150 24.60 -5.07 -28.75
N LYS A 151 25.45 -4.83 -27.74
CA LYS A 151 26.34 -3.66 -27.76
C LYS A 151 27.46 -3.87 -28.77
N PRO A 152 27.60 -3.00 -29.79
CA PRO A 152 28.71 -3.11 -30.73
C PRO A 152 30.04 -2.92 -29.98
N PRO A 153 31.14 -3.56 -30.46
CA PRO A 153 32.45 -3.32 -29.89
C PRO A 153 32.78 -1.84 -29.94
N LYS A 154 33.38 -1.31 -28.87
CA LYS A 154 33.84 0.08 -28.88
C LYS A 154 34.84 0.24 -30.02
N PRO A 155 34.73 1.29 -30.85
CA PRO A 155 35.72 1.53 -31.88
C PRO A 155 37.11 1.70 -31.24
N PRO A 156 38.18 1.29 -31.93
CA PRO A 156 39.52 1.46 -31.40
C PRO A 156 39.79 2.94 -31.14
N LEU A 157 40.36 3.25 -29.99
CA LEU A 157 40.71 4.62 -29.64
C LEU A 157 41.88 5.06 -30.53
N THR A 158 41.64 6.04 -31.41
CA THR A 158 42.64 6.58 -32.34
C THR A 158 43.45 7.73 -31.74
N HIS A 159 42.87 8.45 -30.76
CA HIS A 159 43.51 9.60 -30.11
C HIS A 159 43.35 9.53 -28.59
N CYS A 160 44.33 10.04 -27.86
CA CYS A 160 44.25 10.16 -26.42
C CYS A 160 43.25 11.26 -26.01
N LYS A 161 42.92 11.37 -24.72
CA LYS A 161 41.99 12.39 -24.20
C LYS A 161 42.39 13.84 -24.51
N ARG A 162 43.67 14.10 -24.82
CA ARG A 162 44.21 15.42 -25.19
C ARG A 162 44.36 15.61 -26.71
N GLY A 163 43.83 14.69 -27.52
CA GLY A 163 43.85 14.79 -28.97
C GLY A 163 45.15 14.32 -29.64
N HIS A 164 46.11 13.75 -28.91
CA HIS A 164 47.30 13.17 -29.53
C HIS A 164 46.98 11.82 -30.17
N GLU A 165 47.38 11.63 -31.42
CA GLU A 165 47.21 10.38 -32.16
C GLU A 165 48.01 9.24 -31.52
N TYR A 166 47.40 8.06 -31.41
CA TYR A 166 48.07 6.85 -30.94
C TYR A 166 48.79 6.16 -32.11
N THR A 167 50.08 6.46 -32.26
CA THR A 167 51.02 5.74 -33.16
C THR A 167 51.87 4.74 -32.37
N PRO A 168 52.58 3.79 -33.01
CA PRO A 168 53.52 2.88 -32.32
C PRO A 168 54.57 3.62 -31.46
N GLU A 169 54.98 4.81 -31.88
CA GLU A 169 55.99 5.65 -31.22
C GLU A 169 55.37 6.45 -30.05
N ASN A 170 54.12 6.88 -30.21
CA ASN A 170 53.40 7.69 -29.21
C ASN A 170 52.52 6.86 -28.25
N THR A 171 52.59 5.53 -28.32
CA THR A 171 51.75 4.63 -27.52
C THR A 171 52.58 3.72 -26.64
N TYR A 172 52.23 3.66 -25.36
CA TYR A 172 52.70 2.63 -24.43
C TYR A 172 51.51 1.83 -23.93
N THR A 173 51.51 0.51 -24.12
CA THR A 173 50.44 -0.39 -23.68
C THR A 173 50.85 -1.08 -22.38
N GLN A 174 50.07 -0.91 -21.32
CA GLN A 174 50.36 -1.52 -20.02
C GLN A 174 50.14 -3.04 -20.07
N PRO A 175 51.14 -3.90 -19.78
CA PRO A 175 51.00 -5.35 -19.94
C PRO A 175 49.92 -6.00 -19.06
N SER A 176 49.65 -5.45 -17.87
CA SER A 176 48.69 -6.02 -16.91
C SER A 176 47.22 -5.72 -17.22
N THR A 177 46.94 -4.61 -17.90
CA THR A 177 45.57 -4.12 -18.13
C THR A 177 45.23 -3.94 -19.61
N GLY A 178 46.24 -3.94 -20.48
CA GLY A 178 46.09 -3.60 -21.90
C GLY A 178 45.81 -2.12 -22.16
N HIS A 179 45.84 -1.25 -21.14
CA HIS A 179 45.53 0.16 -21.31
C HIS A 179 46.61 0.90 -22.10
N LYS A 180 46.19 1.68 -23.12
CA LYS A 180 47.06 2.55 -23.93
C LYS A 180 47.30 3.89 -23.24
N HIS A 181 48.56 4.22 -23.02
CA HIS A 181 49.01 5.53 -22.56
C HIS A 181 49.65 6.31 -23.70
N CYS A 182 49.37 7.62 -23.77
CA CYS A 182 50.02 8.51 -24.72
C CYS A 182 51.38 8.96 -24.18
N ASN A 183 52.45 8.69 -24.93
CA ASN A 183 53.81 9.01 -24.50
C ASN A 183 54.07 10.52 -24.46
N ILE A 184 53.47 11.30 -25.37
CA ILE A 184 53.49 12.78 -25.30
C ILE A 184 52.90 13.25 -23.97
N CYS A 185 51.69 12.82 -23.60
CA CYS A 185 51.05 13.19 -22.34
C CYS A 185 51.88 12.77 -21.12
N ARG A 186 52.58 11.63 -21.17
CA ARG A 186 53.46 11.16 -20.09
C ARG A 186 54.68 12.06 -19.93
N ARG A 187 55.32 12.45 -21.04
CA ARG A 187 56.49 13.34 -21.05
C ARG A 187 56.14 14.73 -20.53
N GLU A 188 55.04 15.31 -21.01
CA GLU A 188 54.56 16.62 -20.53
C GLU A 188 54.31 16.63 -19.01
N ARG A 189 53.66 15.59 -18.49
CA ARG A 189 53.44 15.44 -17.04
C ARG A 189 54.73 15.28 -16.25
N ALA A 190 55.74 14.60 -16.81
CA ALA A 190 57.05 14.46 -16.18
C ALA A 190 57.78 15.82 -16.14
N ASN A 191 57.79 16.54 -17.27
CA ASN A 191 58.41 17.86 -17.37
C ASN A 191 57.76 18.87 -16.41
N GLN A 192 56.42 18.90 -16.36
CA GLN A 192 55.69 19.77 -15.44
C GLN A 192 55.98 19.45 -13.98
N ARG A 193 56.14 18.17 -13.62
CA ARG A 193 56.57 17.78 -12.26
C ARG A 193 58.00 18.23 -11.94
N THR A 194 58.90 18.24 -12.92
CA THR A 194 60.27 18.71 -12.75
C THR A 194 60.30 20.23 -12.60
N GLN A 195 59.58 20.97 -13.45
CA GLN A 195 59.44 22.43 -13.35
C GLN A 195 58.86 22.85 -12.00
N ASN A 196 57.74 22.24 -11.60
CA ASN A 196 57.12 22.52 -10.31
C ASN A 196 58.00 22.16 -9.10
N LYS A 197 59.00 21.27 -9.25
CA LYS A 197 59.97 20.96 -8.19
C LYS A 197 61.10 21.99 -8.10
N CYS A 198 61.50 22.60 -9.21
CA CYS A 198 62.53 23.63 -9.26
C CYS A 198 62.01 25.01 -8.80
N GLU A 199 60.70 25.24 -8.86
CA GLU A 199 60.04 26.50 -8.46
C GLU A 199 59.51 26.50 -7.02
N LEU A 200 59.77 25.46 -6.22
CA LEU A 200 59.44 25.46 -4.79
C LEU A 200 60.35 26.44 -4.05
N PRO A 201 59.83 27.37 -3.23
CA PRO A 201 60.66 28.23 -2.41
C PRO A 201 61.52 27.36 -1.49
N GLN A 202 62.83 27.55 -1.52
CA GLN A 202 63.68 27.09 -0.43
C GLN A 202 63.34 27.98 0.78
N GLU A 203 62.87 27.36 1.86
CA GLU A 203 62.63 28.04 3.15
C GLU A 203 63.89 28.78 3.64
#